data_AF-A0AAD4IA71-F1
#
_entry.id   AF-A0AAD4IA71-F1
#
_cell.length_a   1.000
_cell.length_b   1.000
_cell.length_c   1.000
_cell.angle_alpha   90.00
_cell.angle_beta   90.00
_cell.angle_gamma   90.00
#
_symmetry.space_group_name_H-M   'P 1'
#
loop_
_entity.id
_entity.type
_entity.pdbx_description
1 polymer ?
#
loop_
_entity_poly.entity_id
_entity_poly.type
_entity_poly.pdbx_seq_one_letter_code
_entity_poly.pdbx_strand_id
1 'polypeptide(L)'
;MAELHEALACLRPKEFSDVPTDNLSAFLPDILAKAEIIANSVPPPPNGTPYESSQRTRTDQQPATSARDLTTSQVRRPPPAPEHEELQKSWGKPMKLGSNETATGMSVFKMAGKDRHGAWFSRSSVHEGLGFEKWKRAMKREFPESLEVQGGPGEGNIRGIGGDQRLEDMTVEGMGQLQGM
;
A
#
# COMPACT_ATOMS: atom_id res chain seq x y z
N MET A 1 10.75 16.17 -5.46
CA MET A 1 11.76 15.44 -4.64
C MET A 1 11.60 15.66 -3.15
N ALA A 2 11.69 16.91 -2.64
CA ALA A 2 11.52 17.20 -1.21
C ALA A 2 10.12 16.78 -0.70
N GLU A 3 9.10 17.10 -1.49
CA GLU A 3 7.70 16.71 -1.26
C GLU A 3 7.49 15.20 -1.05
N LEU A 4 8.09 14.33 -1.88
CA LEU A 4 7.97 12.88 -1.69
C LEU A 4 8.62 12.40 -0.38
N HIS A 5 9.77 12.97 -0.01
CA HIS A 5 10.42 12.63 1.27
C HIS A 5 9.59 13.11 2.47
N GLU A 6 8.95 14.27 2.35
CA GLU A 6 8.03 14.78 3.37
C GLU A 6 6.79 13.89 3.50
N ALA A 7 6.20 13.47 2.38
CA ALA A 7 5.08 12.53 2.37
C ALA A 7 5.48 11.21 3.04
N LEU A 8 6.62 10.61 2.67
CA LEU A 8 7.10 9.36 3.28
C LEU A 8 7.40 9.48 4.78
N ALA A 9 7.70 10.68 5.28
CA ALA A 9 7.89 10.89 6.71
C ALA A 9 6.62 10.59 7.53
N CYS A 10 5.43 10.61 6.91
CA CYS A 10 4.18 10.21 7.58
C CYS A 10 4.09 8.71 7.89
N LEU A 11 4.91 7.88 7.25
CA LEU A 11 4.99 6.44 7.49
C LEU A 11 5.98 6.07 8.60
N ARG A 12 6.63 7.06 9.22
CA ARG A 12 7.55 6.80 10.33
C ARG A 12 6.79 6.31 11.57
N PRO A 13 7.46 5.57 12.46
CA PRO A 13 6.93 5.29 13.78
C PRO A 13 6.47 6.60 14.45
N LYS A 14 5.26 6.57 15.00
CA LYS A 14 4.63 7.72 15.64
C LYS A 14 3.91 7.23 16.88
N GLU A 15 4.12 7.91 18.00
CA GLU A 15 3.38 7.62 19.21
C GLU A 15 1.93 8.04 19.03
N PHE A 16 1.00 7.26 19.60
CA PHE A 16 -0.42 7.59 19.48
C PHE A 16 -0.74 8.97 20.10
N SER A 17 -0.01 9.38 21.13
CA SER A 17 -0.12 10.71 21.75
C SER A 17 0.15 11.86 20.78
N ASP A 18 0.86 11.61 19.69
CA ASP A 18 1.16 12.63 18.67
C ASP A 18 0.06 12.70 17.59
N VAL A 19 -0.93 11.81 17.62
CA VAL A 19 -2.08 11.82 16.71
C VAL A 19 -3.11 12.84 17.24
N PRO A 20 -3.46 13.89 16.47
CA PRO A 20 -4.36 14.94 16.94
C PRO A 20 -5.81 14.46 16.92
N THR A 21 -6.22 13.74 17.97
CA THR A 21 -7.57 13.18 18.13
C THR A 21 -8.66 14.25 18.24
N ASP A 22 -8.28 15.48 18.59
CA ASP A 22 -9.13 16.68 18.64
C ASP A 22 -9.36 17.35 17.28
N ASN A 23 -8.54 17.03 16.27
CA ASN A 23 -8.60 17.65 14.95
C ASN A 23 -8.42 16.62 13.80
N LEU A 24 -9.12 15.50 13.90
CA LEU A 24 -9.06 14.44 12.88
C LEU A 24 -9.58 14.88 11.51
N SER A 25 -10.49 15.85 11.45
CA SER A 25 -11.07 16.35 10.21
C SER A 25 -10.05 17.06 9.31
N ALA A 26 -9.02 17.69 9.87
CA ALA A 26 -7.91 18.25 9.11
C ALA A 26 -6.76 17.25 8.93
N PHE A 27 -6.52 16.39 9.92
CA PHE A 27 -5.43 15.42 9.90
C PHE A 27 -5.62 14.31 8.86
N LEU A 28 -6.83 13.73 8.75
CA LEU A 28 -7.08 12.62 7.82
C LEU A 28 -6.91 13.02 6.35
N PRO A 29 -7.45 14.15 5.85
CA PRO A 29 -7.21 14.61 4.48
C PRO A 29 -5.73 14.81 4.16
N ASP A 30 -4.95 15.35 5.10
CA ASP A 30 -3.51 15.56 4.93
C ASP A 30 -2.76 14.22 4.77
N ILE A 31 -3.08 13.22 5.61
CA ILE A 31 -2.53 11.87 5.47
C ILE A 31 -2.94 11.22 4.15
N LEU A 32 -4.20 11.38 3.74
CA LEU A 32 -4.70 10.85 2.46
C LEU A 32 -3.99 11.49 1.26
N ALA A 33 -3.78 12.80 1.27
CA ALA A 33 -3.04 13.51 0.24
C ALA A 33 -1.58 13.01 0.16
N LYS A 34 -0.91 12.83 1.29
CA LYS A 34 0.45 12.25 1.35
C LYS A 34 0.47 10.81 0.83
N ALA A 35 -0.53 10.00 1.18
CA ALA A 35 -0.64 8.63 0.71
C ALA A 35 -0.84 8.57 -0.82
N GLU A 36 -1.64 9.49 -1.39
CA GLU A 36 -1.82 9.62 -2.83
C GLU A 36 -0.49 9.97 -3.53
N ILE A 37 0.25 10.95 -3.02
CA ILE A 37 1.58 11.32 -3.53
C ILE A 37 2.50 10.10 -3.53
N ILE A 38 2.56 9.35 -2.42
CA ILE A 38 3.39 8.15 -2.31
C ILE A 38 2.98 7.12 -3.35
N ALA A 39 1.69 6.77 -3.43
CA ALA A 39 1.19 5.72 -4.32
C ALA A 39 1.38 6.04 -5.81
N ASN A 40 1.26 7.32 -6.19
CA ASN A 40 1.41 7.79 -7.57
C ASN A 40 2.87 8.08 -7.95
N SER A 41 3.76 8.31 -6.98
CA SER A 41 5.20 8.49 -7.22
C SER A 41 5.92 7.20 -7.59
N VAL A 42 5.35 6.03 -7.33
CA VAL A 42 6.00 4.73 -7.59
C VAL A 42 5.94 4.44 -9.09
N PRO A 43 7.08 4.21 -9.77
CA PRO A 43 7.08 3.93 -11.19
C PRO A 43 6.20 2.73 -11.54
N PRO A 44 5.49 2.75 -12.68
CA PRO A 44 4.82 1.55 -13.15
C PRO A 44 5.86 0.45 -13.46
N PRO A 45 5.47 -0.83 -13.37
CA PRO A 45 6.29 -1.91 -13.91
C PRO A 45 6.65 -1.62 -15.39
N PRO A 46 7.88 -1.96 -15.83
CA PRO A 46 8.37 -1.58 -17.15
C PRO A 46 7.59 -2.21 -18.32
N ASN A 47 6.84 -3.29 -18.05
CA ASN A 47 6.09 -4.06 -19.04
C ASN A 47 4.59 -4.05 -18.69
N GLY A 48 3.75 -4.17 -19.71
CA GLY A 48 2.30 -4.32 -19.54
C GLY A 48 1.47 -3.69 -20.65
N THR A 49 0.22 -4.12 -20.75
CA THR A 49 -0.79 -3.59 -21.67
C THR A 49 -1.44 -2.35 -21.07
N PRO A 50 -1.57 -1.21 -21.79
CA PRO A 50 -2.32 -0.05 -21.31
C PRO A 50 -3.72 -0.42 -20.80
N TYR A 51 -4.22 0.28 -19.78
CA TYR A 51 -5.56 0.02 -19.21
C TYR A 51 -6.66 -0.06 -20.27
N GLU A 52 -6.71 0.92 -21.17
CA GLU A 52 -7.74 1.02 -22.22
C GLU A 52 -7.73 -0.13 -23.24
N SER A 53 -6.60 -0.81 -23.41
CA SER A 53 -6.46 -1.95 -24.33
C SER A 53 -6.39 -3.29 -23.61
N SER A 54 -6.46 -3.29 -22.27
CA SER A 54 -6.40 -4.50 -21.47
C SER A 54 -7.75 -5.20 -21.43
N GLN A 55 -7.72 -6.52 -21.46
CA GLN A 55 -8.89 -7.37 -21.29
C GLN A 55 -8.74 -8.19 -20.02
N ARG A 56 -9.85 -8.44 -19.34
CA ARG A 56 -9.85 -9.32 -18.16
C ARG A 56 -9.48 -10.73 -18.61
N THR A 57 -8.60 -11.36 -17.84
CA THR A 57 -8.21 -12.75 -18.07
C THR A 57 -9.35 -13.72 -17.73
N ARG A 58 -10.29 -13.28 -16.88
CA ARG A 58 -11.42 -14.09 -16.39
C ARG A 58 -12.73 -13.31 -16.56
N THR A 59 -13.78 -14.02 -16.95
CA THR A 59 -15.13 -13.47 -17.13
C THR A 59 -15.90 -13.38 -15.82
N ASP A 60 -15.62 -14.29 -14.88
CA ASP A 60 -16.26 -14.29 -13.56
C ASP A 60 -15.78 -13.10 -12.72
N GLN A 61 -16.69 -12.51 -11.94
CA GLN A 61 -16.38 -11.32 -11.14
C GLN A 61 -15.50 -11.61 -9.92
N GLN A 62 -15.62 -12.79 -9.31
CA GLN A 62 -14.86 -13.19 -8.10
C GLN A 62 -14.44 -14.67 -8.12
N PRO A 63 -13.67 -15.12 -9.12
CA PRO A 63 -13.31 -16.53 -9.25
C PRO A 63 -12.34 -17.02 -8.17
N ALA A 64 -11.64 -16.13 -7.46
CA ALA A 64 -10.59 -16.56 -6.53
C ALA A 64 -11.16 -17.02 -5.18
N THR A 65 -10.88 -18.27 -4.83
CA THR A 65 -11.15 -18.86 -3.51
C THR A 65 -9.90 -18.95 -2.64
N SER A 66 -8.72 -19.00 -3.28
CA SER A 66 -7.40 -19.08 -2.65
C SER A 66 -6.37 -18.22 -3.39
N ALA A 67 -5.16 -18.09 -2.82
CA ALA A 67 -4.06 -17.37 -3.47
C ALA A 67 -3.65 -17.97 -4.82
N ARG A 68 -3.87 -19.27 -5.04
CA ARG A 68 -3.56 -19.96 -6.31
C ARG A 68 -4.50 -19.56 -7.44
N ASP A 69 -5.68 -19.04 -7.10
CA ASP A 69 -6.67 -18.62 -8.08
C ASP A 69 -6.46 -17.18 -8.55
N LEU A 70 -5.57 -16.43 -7.88
CA LEU A 70 -5.18 -15.09 -8.29
C LEU A 70 -4.32 -15.18 -9.54
N THR A 71 -4.60 -14.30 -10.49
CA THR A 71 -3.83 -14.22 -11.74
C THR A 71 -3.09 -12.90 -11.78
N THR A 72 -1.79 -12.92 -12.07
CA THR A 72 -1.02 -11.69 -12.29
C THR A 72 -1.54 -11.01 -13.55
N SER A 73 -2.00 -9.76 -13.41
CA SER A 73 -2.44 -8.95 -14.55
C SER A 73 -1.24 -8.31 -15.23
N GLN A 74 -1.31 -8.21 -16.55
CA GLN A 74 -0.40 -7.39 -17.34
C GLN A 74 -0.92 -5.96 -17.52
N VAL A 75 -2.05 -5.59 -16.91
CA VAL A 75 -2.59 -4.24 -17.05
C VAL A 75 -1.66 -3.19 -16.43
N ARG A 76 -1.39 -2.15 -17.20
CA ARG A 76 -0.66 -0.97 -16.77
C ARG A 76 -1.66 0.09 -16.34
N ARG A 77 -1.47 0.59 -15.12
CA ARG A 77 -2.24 1.73 -14.59
C ARG A 77 -2.15 2.92 -15.54
N PRO A 78 -3.19 3.76 -15.63
CA PRO A 78 -3.10 5.06 -16.30
C PRO A 78 -1.90 5.86 -15.77
N PRO A 79 -1.27 6.71 -16.60
CA PRO A 79 -0.21 7.59 -16.12
C PRO A 79 -0.76 8.52 -15.03
N PRO A 80 0.02 8.79 -13.96
CA PRO A 80 -0.39 9.74 -12.96
C PRO A 80 -0.30 11.17 -13.51
N ALA A 81 -0.73 12.15 -12.70
CA ALA A 81 -0.55 13.56 -13.05
C ALA A 81 0.94 13.90 -13.27
N PRO A 82 1.28 14.86 -14.15
CA PRO A 82 2.67 15.19 -14.50
C PRO A 82 3.58 15.46 -13.30
N GLU A 83 3.07 16.16 -12.29
CA GLU A 83 3.77 16.44 -11.03
C GLU A 83 4.19 15.17 -10.28
N HIS A 84 3.37 14.12 -10.30
CA HIS A 84 3.69 12.83 -9.70
C HIS A 84 4.64 12.00 -10.58
N GLU A 85 4.56 12.14 -11.89
CA GLU A 85 5.50 11.48 -12.82
C GLU A 85 6.93 11.97 -12.59
N GLU A 86 7.13 13.26 -12.31
CA GLU A 86 8.45 13.78 -11.96
C GLU A 86 9.04 13.13 -10.69
N LEU A 87 8.18 12.80 -9.71
CA LEU A 87 8.59 12.14 -8.47
C LEU A 87 9.07 10.70 -8.70
N GLN A 88 8.68 10.04 -9.79
CA GLN A 88 9.15 8.70 -10.14
C GLN A 88 10.66 8.62 -10.32
N LYS A 89 11.30 9.73 -10.71
CA LYS A 89 12.77 9.85 -10.84
C LYS A 89 13.51 9.68 -9.52
N SER A 90 12.82 9.81 -8.38
CA SER A 90 13.37 9.55 -7.05
C SER A 90 13.62 8.07 -6.81
N TRP A 91 12.80 7.22 -7.42
CA TRP A 91 12.91 5.78 -7.27
C TRP A 91 14.00 5.25 -8.21
N GLY A 92 14.79 4.31 -7.70
CA GLY A 92 15.74 3.56 -8.53
C GLY A 92 15.03 2.65 -9.53
N LYS A 93 15.82 1.97 -10.37
CA LYS A 93 15.31 0.92 -11.25
C LYS A 93 14.68 -0.23 -10.43
N PRO A 94 13.73 -0.98 -11.01
CA PRO A 94 13.20 -2.19 -10.38
C PRO A 94 14.34 -3.12 -9.94
N MET A 95 14.29 -3.60 -8.72
CA MET A 95 15.27 -4.55 -8.19
C MET A 95 15.09 -5.91 -8.87
N LYS A 96 16.21 -6.58 -9.14
CA LYS A 96 16.20 -7.96 -9.64
C LYS A 96 15.79 -8.89 -8.49
N LEU A 97 14.62 -9.52 -8.62
CA LEU A 97 14.13 -10.51 -7.68
C LEU A 97 14.54 -11.93 -8.12
N GLY A 98 14.43 -12.90 -7.20
CA GLY A 98 14.61 -14.31 -7.50
C GLY A 98 13.49 -14.85 -8.39
N SER A 99 13.66 -16.08 -8.89
CA SER A 99 12.71 -16.71 -9.82
C SER A 99 11.31 -16.87 -9.21
N ASN A 100 11.24 -17.24 -7.92
CA ASN A 100 9.98 -17.46 -7.21
C ASN A 100 9.23 -16.14 -6.97
N GLU A 101 9.96 -15.09 -6.60
CA GLU A 101 9.40 -13.76 -6.37
C GLU A 101 8.97 -13.12 -7.70
N THR A 102 9.73 -13.33 -8.78
CA THR A 102 9.35 -12.84 -10.12
C THR A 102 8.03 -13.47 -10.59
N ALA A 103 7.76 -14.74 -10.23
CA ALA A 103 6.51 -15.42 -10.57
C ALA A 103 5.27 -14.76 -9.94
N THR A 104 5.44 -13.99 -8.85
CA THR A 104 4.35 -13.24 -8.22
C THR A 104 3.96 -11.98 -9.00
N GLY A 105 4.71 -11.59 -10.04
CA GLY A 105 4.43 -10.36 -10.80
C GLY A 105 4.74 -9.07 -10.04
N MET A 106 5.47 -9.16 -8.93
CA MET A 106 5.81 -8.02 -8.09
C MET A 106 7.05 -7.29 -8.62
N SER A 107 6.97 -5.97 -8.69
CA SER A 107 8.11 -5.08 -8.90
C SER A 107 8.45 -4.37 -7.60
N VAL A 108 9.71 -4.42 -7.19
CA VAL A 108 10.19 -3.72 -5.98
C VAL A 108 11.15 -2.61 -6.35
N PHE A 109 10.91 -1.43 -5.80
CA PHE A 109 11.69 -0.22 -6.05
C PHE A 109 12.35 0.23 -4.74
N LYS A 110 13.55 0.80 -4.87
CA LYS A 110 14.30 1.35 -3.74
C LYS A 110 14.54 2.83 -3.96
N MET A 111 14.34 3.63 -2.93
CA MET A 111 14.71 5.03 -2.87
C MET A 111 15.59 5.28 -1.65
N ALA A 112 16.70 6.00 -1.81
CA ALA A 112 17.54 6.39 -0.67
C ALA A 112 16.79 7.37 0.23
N GLY A 113 16.79 7.14 1.54
CA GLY A 113 16.30 8.11 2.52
C GLY A 113 17.23 9.32 2.60
N LYS A 114 16.65 10.51 2.80
CA LYS A 114 17.41 11.75 3.06
C LYS A 114 17.53 12.08 4.55
N ASP A 115 16.97 11.21 5.39
CA ASP A 115 16.75 11.40 6.82
C ASP A 115 17.68 10.56 7.69
N ARG A 116 18.70 9.92 7.08
CA ARG A 116 19.63 9.00 7.74
C ARG A 116 18.96 7.75 8.36
N HIS A 117 17.69 7.48 8.03
CA HIS A 117 16.97 6.27 8.47
C HIS A 117 17.04 5.10 7.48
N GLY A 118 17.92 5.20 6.47
CA GLY A 118 18.18 4.12 5.53
C GLY A 118 17.55 4.36 4.16
N ALA A 119 16.70 3.45 3.71
CA ALA A 119 16.08 3.49 2.39
C ALA A 119 14.60 3.13 2.46
N TRP A 120 13.82 3.78 1.61
CA TRP A 120 12.41 3.46 1.40
C TRP A 120 12.28 2.38 0.33
N PHE A 121 11.38 1.43 0.54
CA PHE A 121 11.05 0.40 -0.42
C PHE A 121 9.58 0.50 -0.80
N SER A 122 9.31 0.33 -2.08
CA SER A 122 7.94 0.25 -2.59
C SER A 122 7.78 -1.02 -3.41
N ARG A 123 6.55 -1.53 -3.43
CA ARG A 123 6.17 -2.76 -4.09
C ARG A 123 4.89 -2.51 -4.88
N SER A 124 4.95 -2.81 -6.18
CA SER A 124 3.82 -2.67 -7.09
C SER A 124 3.53 -4.01 -7.76
N SER A 125 2.26 -4.43 -7.73
CA SER A 125 1.75 -5.58 -8.47
C SER A 125 0.28 -5.36 -8.79
N VAL A 126 -0.20 -6.00 -9.86
CA VAL A 126 -1.62 -5.98 -10.22
C VAL A 126 -2.08 -7.42 -10.38
N HIS A 127 -3.20 -7.75 -9.74
CA HIS A 127 -3.76 -9.10 -9.72
C HIS A 127 -5.25 -9.08 -10.05
N GLU A 128 -5.72 -10.15 -10.69
CA GLU A 128 -7.11 -10.40 -11.03
C GLU A 128 -7.66 -11.58 -10.22
N GLY A 129 -8.98 -11.62 -10.09
CA GLY A 129 -9.71 -12.74 -9.50
C GLY A 129 -10.29 -12.47 -8.10
N LEU A 130 -9.80 -11.45 -7.40
CA LEU A 130 -10.33 -11.02 -6.10
C LEU A 130 -11.12 -9.72 -6.25
N GLY A 131 -12.44 -9.77 -6.04
CA GLY A 131 -13.28 -8.57 -6.05
C GLY A 131 -12.94 -7.62 -4.90
N PHE A 132 -13.07 -6.31 -5.14
CA PHE A 132 -12.74 -5.26 -4.16
C PHE A 132 -13.44 -5.46 -2.82
N GLU A 133 -14.73 -5.80 -2.80
CA GLU A 133 -15.45 -6.03 -1.54
C GLU A 133 -14.88 -7.19 -0.71
N LYS A 134 -14.47 -8.27 -1.39
CA LYS A 134 -13.83 -9.42 -0.71
C LYS A 134 -12.44 -9.04 -0.20
N TRP A 135 -11.66 -8.31 -1.01
CA TRP A 135 -10.36 -7.78 -0.61
C TRP A 135 -10.47 -6.83 0.59
N LYS A 136 -11.38 -5.85 0.54
CA LYS A 136 -11.63 -4.88 1.62
C LYS A 136 -12.06 -5.59 2.90
N ARG A 137 -12.97 -6.55 2.81
CA ARG A 137 -13.40 -7.36 3.95
C ARG A 137 -12.25 -8.18 4.55
N ALA A 138 -11.44 -8.82 3.71
CA ALA A 138 -10.28 -9.59 4.17
C ALA A 138 -9.27 -8.67 4.87
N MET A 139 -8.90 -7.55 4.25
CA MET A 139 -8.00 -6.55 4.83
C MET A 139 -8.48 -6.04 6.19
N LYS A 140 -9.78 -5.73 6.32
CA LYS A 140 -10.36 -5.31 7.61
C LYS A 140 -10.30 -6.38 8.71
N ARG A 141 -10.26 -7.67 8.35
CA ARG A 141 -10.16 -8.79 9.30
C ARG A 141 -8.73 -9.07 9.75
N GLU A 142 -7.73 -8.64 9.00
CA GLU A 142 -6.32 -8.86 9.34
C GLU A 142 -5.91 -8.16 10.64
N PHE A 143 -6.51 -7.00 10.93
CA PHE A 143 -6.24 -6.26 12.15
C PHE A 143 -6.66 -7.02 13.42
N PRO A 144 -7.91 -7.49 13.57
CA PRO A 144 -8.28 -8.41 14.66
C PRO A 144 -7.41 -9.66 14.73
N GLU A 145 -7.10 -10.29 13.60
CA GLU A 145 -6.30 -11.53 13.56
C GLU A 145 -4.88 -11.28 14.11
N SER A 146 -4.28 -10.15 13.76
CA SER A 146 -2.94 -9.79 14.25
C SER A 146 -2.90 -9.61 15.77
N LEU A 147 -4.00 -9.14 16.38
CA LEU A 147 -4.12 -8.95 17.83
C LEU A 147 -4.29 -10.26 18.61
N GLU A 148 -4.72 -11.34 17.96
CA GLU A 148 -4.87 -12.65 18.61
C GLU A 148 -3.52 -13.35 18.86
N VAL A 149 -2.49 -12.97 18.10
CA VAL A 149 -1.15 -13.54 18.21
C VAL A 149 -0.36 -12.75 19.27
N GLN A 150 -0.22 -13.35 20.46
CA GLN A 150 0.65 -12.79 21.51
C GLN A 150 2.09 -13.29 21.30
N GLY A 151 2.94 -12.43 20.77
CA GLY A 151 4.33 -12.77 20.42
C GLY A 151 5.31 -11.60 20.54
N GLY A 152 6.52 -11.78 20.00
CA GLY A 152 7.51 -10.71 19.92
C GLY A 152 7.15 -9.63 18.89
N PRO A 153 7.90 -8.52 18.81
CA PRO A 153 7.60 -7.43 17.88
C PRO A 153 7.43 -7.90 16.43
N GLY A 154 6.24 -7.67 15.88
CA GLY A 154 5.86 -8.02 14.51
C GLY A 154 5.44 -9.48 14.30
N GLU A 155 5.36 -10.27 15.36
CA GLU A 155 4.71 -11.58 15.35
C GLU A 155 3.19 -11.39 15.22
N GLY A 156 2.55 -12.09 14.30
CA GLY A 156 1.13 -11.84 13.96
C GLY A 156 0.89 -10.80 12.87
N ASN A 157 1.92 -10.08 12.42
CA ASN A 157 1.78 -9.12 11.31
C ASN A 157 1.36 -9.82 10.01
N ILE A 158 0.23 -9.40 9.46
CA ILE A 158 -0.24 -9.86 8.16
C ILE A 158 0.16 -8.80 7.13
N ARG A 159 1.05 -9.19 6.20
CA ARG A 159 1.55 -8.30 5.12
C ARG A 159 2.26 -7.05 5.65
N GLY A 160 2.87 -7.13 6.83
CA GLY A 160 3.56 -6.01 7.49
C GLY A 160 2.61 -5.03 8.20
N ILE A 161 1.32 -5.39 8.30
CA ILE A 161 0.30 -4.67 9.05
C ILE A 161 -0.09 -5.56 10.23
N GLY A 162 -0.03 -5.02 11.43
CA GLY A 162 -0.50 -5.68 12.64
C GLY A 162 -0.60 -4.68 13.78
N GLY A 163 -1.21 -5.14 14.87
CA GLY A 163 -1.37 -4.36 16.10
C GLY A 163 -0.93 -5.17 17.30
N ASP A 164 -0.42 -4.50 18.32
CA ASP A 164 -0.11 -5.13 19.61
C ASP A 164 -1.31 -5.03 20.55
N GLN A 165 -2.02 -3.88 20.53
CA GLN A 165 -3.22 -3.69 21.32
C GLN A 165 -4.14 -2.64 20.68
N ARG A 166 -5.43 -2.94 20.52
CA ARG A 166 -6.40 -1.91 20.11
C ARG A 166 -6.54 -0.86 21.21
N LEU A 167 -6.01 0.34 20.97
CA LEU A 167 -6.02 1.46 21.91
C LEU A 167 -7.27 2.33 21.70
N GLU A 168 -7.63 2.65 20.46
CA GLU A 168 -8.76 3.54 20.16
C GLU A 168 -9.50 3.17 18.87
N ASP A 169 -10.81 3.47 18.82
CA ASP A 169 -11.66 3.36 17.63
C ASP A 169 -12.58 4.58 17.52
N MET A 170 -12.31 5.42 16.53
CA MET A 170 -13.02 6.68 16.31
C MET A 170 -13.60 6.74 14.89
N THR A 171 -14.90 6.96 14.78
CA THR A 171 -15.55 7.25 13.50
C THR A 171 -15.53 8.75 13.25
N VAL A 172 -15.01 9.16 12.09
CA VAL A 172 -15.00 10.55 11.65
C VAL A 172 -15.99 10.69 10.50
N GLU A 173 -17.07 11.42 10.73
CA GLU A 173 -18.17 11.58 9.79
C GLU A 173 -17.68 12.09 8.42
N GLY A 174 -18.10 11.43 7.35
CA GLY A 174 -17.72 11.76 5.97
C GLY A 174 -16.29 11.41 5.57
N MET A 175 -15.42 10.97 6.49
CA MET A 175 -14.00 10.72 6.25
C MET A 175 -13.61 9.24 6.38
N GLY A 176 -14.09 8.56 7.43
CA GLY A 176 -13.77 7.15 7.66
C GLY A 176 -13.66 6.76 9.12
N GLN A 177 -12.82 5.76 9.40
CA GLN A 177 -12.61 5.20 10.73
C GLN A 177 -11.11 5.20 11.05
N LEU A 178 -10.75 5.76 12.20
CA LEU A 178 -9.41 5.69 12.77
C LEU A 178 -9.38 4.55 13.79
N GLN A 179 -8.42 3.63 13.64
CA GLN A 179 -8.16 2.58 14.61
C GLN A 179 -6.69 2.68 15.05
N GLY A 180 -6.49 2.99 16.33
CA GLY A 180 -5.17 2.93 16.98
C GLY A 180 -4.92 1.52 17.50
N MET A 181 -3.76 0.95 17.16
CA MET A 181 -3.36 -0.43 17.44
C MET A 181 -1.92 -0.51 17.96
#